data_AF-A0A1G6YXT6-F1
#
_entry.id   AF-A0A1G6YXT6-F1
#
_cell.length_a   1.000
_cell.length_b   1.000
_cell.length_c   1.000
_cell.angle_alpha   90.00
_cell.angle_beta   90.00
_cell.angle_gamma   90.00
#
_symmetry.space_group_name_H-M   'P 1'
#
loop_
_entity.id
_entity.type
_entity.pdbx_description
1 polymer ?
#
loop_
_entity_poly.entity_id
_entity_poly.type
_entity_poly.pdbx_seq_one_letter_code
_entity_poly.pdbx_strand_id
1 'polypeptide(L)'
;MRWIEGEPRQARRMWLWRGAKTAAMARQRRLRRDARVLHAFIGVYCQRHHQPQGDSHCGTAAGWHYCPQCWELLQYALQRGKHCRLDPKPACKDCPVHCYAPDKRQRIRQVMGFAGQHFIRRGRLDWLWHYFF
;
A
#
# COMPACT_ATOMS: atom_id res chain seq x y z
N MET A 1 17.05 11.58 54.37
CA MET A 1 15.63 11.17 54.17
C MET A 1 15.40 11.00 52.68
N ARG A 2 15.41 9.75 52.17
CA ARG A 2 15.14 9.43 50.76
C ARG A 2 13.64 9.27 50.57
N TRP A 3 13.00 10.22 49.89
CA TRP A 3 11.70 10.00 49.28
C TRP A 3 11.94 9.49 47.86
N ILE A 4 11.78 8.17 47.68
CA ILE A 4 11.66 7.56 46.36
C ILE A 4 10.17 7.65 46.02
N GLU A 5 9.76 8.68 45.28
CA GLU A 5 8.42 8.76 44.71
C GLU A 5 8.30 7.68 43.62
N GLY A 6 7.62 6.58 43.95
CA GLY A 6 7.21 5.59 42.97
C GLY A 6 6.11 6.14 42.08
N GLU A 7 6.37 6.27 40.78
CA GLU A 7 5.37 6.62 39.78
C GLU A 7 4.12 5.72 39.91
N PRO A 8 2.89 6.29 39.92
CA PRO A 8 1.68 5.49 40.02
C PRO A 8 1.53 4.60 38.79
N ARG A 9 1.38 3.28 38.99
CA ARG A 9 1.20 2.26 37.92
C ARG A 9 0.12 2.62 36.88
N GLN A 10 -0.82 3.51 37.21
CA GLN A 10 -1.86 4.02 36.31
C GLN A 10 -1.30 4.96 35.22
N ALA A 11 -0.31 5.80 35.53
CA ALA A 11 0.31 6.70 34.55
C ALA A 11 1.00 5.89 33.44
N ARG A 12 1.80 4.89 33.80
CA ARG A 12 2.44 3.96 32.84
C ARG A 12 1.45 3.28 31.89
N ARG A 13 0.29 2.80 32.37
CA ARG A 13 -0.76 2.21 31.53
C ARG A 13 -1.34 3.21 30.54
N MET A 14 -1.55 4.47 30.95
CA MET A 14 -2.13 5.51 30.11
C MET A 14 -1.17 5.98 28.99
N TRP A 15 0.13 6.08 29.27
CA TRP A 15 1.16 6.39 28.27
C TRP A 15 1.35 5.26 27.25
N LEU A 16 1.37 4.00 27.69
CA LEU A 16 1.43 2.82 26.80
C LEU A 16 0.20 2.71 25.88
N TRP A 17 -1.00 3.03 26.40
CA TRP A 17 -2.22 3.05 25.59
C TRP A 17 -2.23 4.16 24.54
N ARG A 18 -1.69 5.35 24.86
CA ARG A 18 -1.54 6.44 23.88
C ARG A 18 -0.53 6.09 22.79
N GLY A 19 0.62 5.50 23.14
CA GLY A 19 1.65 5.07 22.17
C GLY A 19 1.17 3.96 21.22
N ALA A 20 0.45 2.96 21.73
CA ALA A 20 -0.11 1.90 20.87
C ALA A 20 -1.19 2.44 19.89
N LYS A 21 -2.00 3.40 20.34
CA LYS A 21 -3.02 4.06 19.49
C LYS A 21 -2.39 4.88 18.37
N THR A 22 -1.31 5.62 18.64
CA THR A 22 -0.63 6.43 17.60
C THR A 22 0.02 5.55 16.53
N ALA A 23 0.66 4.44 16.92
CA ALA A 23 1.24 3.46 16.01
C ALA A 23 0.19 2.79 15.11
N ALA A 24 -0.94 2.35 15.67
CA ALA A 24 -2.04 1.77 14.90
C ALA A 24 -2.62 2.76 13.87
N MET A 25 -2.79 4.03 14.24
CA MET A 25 -3.26 5.09 13.33
C MET A 25 -2.24 5.39 12.22
N ALA A 26 -0.94 5.38 12.52
CA ALA A 26 0.12 5.55 11.53
C ALA A 26 0.13 4.39 10.50
N ARG A 27 0.00 3.14 10.98
CA ARG A 27 -0.15 1.95 10.12
C ARG A 27 -1.37 2.06 9.22
N GLN A 28 -2.53 2.45 9.75
CA GLN A 28 -3.74 2.63 8.96
C GLN A 28 -3.59 3.72 7.89
N ARG A 29 -2.95 4.85 8.22
CA ARG A 29 -2.65 5.93 7.26
C ARG A 29 -1.73 5.46 6.14
N ARG A 30 -0.70 4.66 6.44
CA ARG A 30 0.18 4.06 5.43
C ARG A 30 -0.60 3.12 4.51
N LEU A 31 -1.41 2.21 5.07
CA LEU A 31 -2.23 1.28 4.28
C LEU A 31 -3.21 2.01 3.35
N ARG A 32 -3.85 3.10 3.82
CA ARG A 32 -4.74 3.91 2.98
C ARG A 32 -3.98 4.60 1.85
N ARG A 33 -2.76 5.09 2.10
CA ARG A 33 -1.89 5.66 1.06
C ARG A 33 -1.49 4.61 0.04
N ASP A 34 -0.96 3.47 0.48
CA ASP A 34 -0.58 2.35 -0.39
C ASP A 34 -1.77 1.91 -1.27
N ALA A 35 -2.97 1.79 -0.69
CA ALA A 35 -4.18 1.40 -1.42
C ALA A 35 -4.55 2.41 -2.52
N ARG A 36 -4.50 3.71 -2.24
CA ARG A 36 -4.78 4.76 -3.24
C ARG A 36 -3.82 4.69 -4.42
N VAL A 37 -2.53 4.47 -4.14
CA VAL A 37 -1.51 4.31 -5.18
C VAL A 37 -1.80 3.07 -6.03
N LEU A 38 -2.10 1.93 -5.40
CA LEU A 38 -2.43 0.69 -6.10
C LEU A 38 -3.62 0.88 -7.04
N HIS A 39 -4.70 1.53 -6.59
CA HIS A 39 -5.85 1.85 -7.45
C HIS A 39 -5.47 2.70 -8.65
N ALA A 40 -4.73 3.79 -8.45
CA ALA A 40 -4.33 4.69 -9.54
C ALA A 40 -3.42 3.98 -10.55
N PHE A 41 -2.46 3.18 -10.07
CA PHE A 41 -1.45 2.52 -10.91
C PHE A 41 -2.03 1.34 -11.67
N ILE A 42 -2.78 0.46 -11.00
CA ILE A 42 -3.44 -0.68 -11.65
C ILE A 42 -4.56 -0.20 -12.57
N GLY A 43 -5.29 0.84 -12.17
CA GLY A 43 -6.37 1.43 -12.98
C GLY A 43 -5.85 1.98 -14.31
N VAL A 44 -4.79 2.79 -14.28
CA VAL A 44 -4.21 3.34 -15.53
C VAL A 44 -3.58 2.25 -16.39
N TYR A 45 -2.93 1.27 -15.78
CA TYR A 45 -2.39 0.12 -16.52
C TYR A 45 -3.50 -0.65 -17.22
N CYS A 46 -4.59 -0.94 -16.51
CA CYS A 46 -5.73 -1.67 -17.05
C CYS A 46 -6.32 -0.94 -18.26
N GLN A 47 -6.60 0.36 -18.15
CA GLN A 47 -7.19 1.15 -19.23
C GLN A 47 -6.29 1.27 -20.48
N ARG A 48 -4.96 1.18 -20.31
CA ARG A 48 -4.01 1.36 -21.42
C ARG A 48 -3.62 0.05 -22.10
N HIS A 49 -3.63 -1.06 -21.37
CA HIS A 49 -3.23 -2.37 -21.89
C HIS A 49 -4.41 -3.28 -22.24
N HIS A 50 -5.58 -3.05 -21.67
CA HIS A 50 -6.78 -3.83 -21.94
C HIS A 50 -7.79 -2.90 -22.63
N GLN A 51 -8.02 -3.14 -23.93
CA GLN A 51 -8.96 -2.36 -24.73
C GLN A 51 -10.40 -2.79 -24.45
N PRO A 52 -11.38 -1.89 -24.62
CA PRO A 52 -12.79 -2.23 -24.64
C PRO A 52 -13.15 -2.92 -25.97
N GLN A 53 -12.61 -4.12 -26.21
CA GLN A 53 -13.10 -5.00 -27.27
C GLN A 53 -13.70 -6.23 -26.59
N GLY A 54 -14.87 -6.03 -25.98
CA GLY A 54 -15.67 -7.11 -25.39
C GLY A 54 -15.35 -7.48 -23.94
N ASP A 55 -14.66 -6.63 -23.18
CA ASP A 55 -14.15 -6.99 -21.85
C ASP A 55 -15.24 -6.99 -20.77
N SER A 56 -15.55 -8.18 -20.26
CA SER A 56 -16.30 -8.40 -19.03
C SER A 56 -15.62 -7.69 -17.86
N HIS A 57 -16.10 -6.51 -17.47
CA HIS A 57 -15.64 -5.84 -16.25
C HIS A 57 -16.04 -6.66 -15.04
N CYS A 58 -15.10 -6.89 -14.14
CA CYS A 58 -15.29 -7.74 -12.97
C CYS A 58 -15.42 -6.97 -11.65
N GLY A 59 -15.09 -5.67 -11.66
CA GLY A 59 -15.09 -4.85 -10.46
C GLY A 59 -14.85 -3.38 -10.74
N THR A 60 -15.41 -2.54 -9.86
CA THR A 60 -15.25 -1.10 -9.86
C THR A 60 -14.74 -0.63 -8.50
N ALA A 61 -13.68 0.19 -8.50
CA ALA A 61 -13.16 0.78 -7.28
C ALA A 61 -12.38 2.07 -7.55
N ALA A 62 -12.56 3.05 -6.66
CA ALA A 62 -11.90 4.36 -6.73
C ALA A 62 -12.08 5.09 -8.08
N GLY A 63 -13.23 4.89 -8.74
CA GLY A 63 -13.54 5.48 -10.05
C GLY A 63 -12.95 4.75 -11.25
N TRP A 64 -12.36 3.56 -11.06
CA TRP A 64 -11.78 2.75 -12.12
C TRP A 64 -12.59 1.46 -12.35
N HIS A 65 -12.68 1.04 -13.61
CA HIS A 65 -13.18 -0.26 -14.03
C HIS A 65 -12.00 -1.19 -14.31
N TYR A 66 -12.05 -2.41 -13.78
CA TYR A 66 -10.96 -3.38 -13.92
C TYR A 66 -11.41 -4.62 -14.70
N CYS A 67 -10.51 -5.13 -15.55
CA CYS A 67 -10.65 -6.47 -16.11
C CYS A 67 -10.41 -7.53 -15.00
N PRO A 68 -10.86 -8.79 -15.19
CA PRO A 68 -10.72 -9.88 -14.20
C PRO A 68 -9.31 -10.00 -13.63
N GLN A 69 -8.30 -9.90 -14.49
CA GLN A 69 -6.90 -10.07 -14.12
C GLN A 69 -6.37 -8.90 -13.27
N CYS A 70 -6.71 -7.66 -13.64
CA CYS A 70 -6.27 -6.47 -12.90
C CYS A 70 -6.97 -6.37 -11.54
N TRP A 71 -8.24 -6.76 -11.46
CA TRP A 71 -8.97 -6.80 -10.20
C TRP A 71 -8.41 -7.82 -9.23
N GLU A 72 -8.11 -9.04 -9.71
CA GLU A 72 -7.48 -10.08 -8.90
C GLU A 72 -6.12 -9.60 -8.36
N LEU A 73 -5.30 -8.96 -9.19
CA LEU A 73 -4.01 -8.41 -8.78
C LEU A 73 -4.16 -7.31 -7.72
N LEU A 74 -5.15 -6.42 -7.87
CA LEU A 74 -5.45 -5.35 -6.93
C LEU A 74 -5.89 -5.90 -5.57
N GLN A 75 -6.85 -6.84 -5.55
CA GLN A 75 -7.32 -7.46 -4.31
C GLN A 75 -6.20 -8.20 -3.60
N TYR A 76 -5.40 -8.96 -4.35
CA TYR A 76 -4.22 -9.63 -3.82
C TYR A 76 -3.25 -8.64 -3.17
N ALA A 77 -2.93 -7.54 -3.84
CA ALA A 77 -2.01 -6.54 -3.33
C ALA A 77 -2.51 -5.86 -2.06
N LEU A 78 -3.80 -5.50 -2.01
CA LEU A 78 -4.45 -4.90 -0.84
C LEU A 78 -4.45 -5.86 0.35
N GLN A 79 -4.77 -7.13 0.11
CA GLN A 79 -4.78 -8.16 1.14
C GLN A 79 -3.37 -8.36 1.72
N ARG A 80 -2.35 -8.52 0.88
CA ARG A 80 -0.96 -8.66 1.33
C ARG A 80 -0.47 -7.44 2.11
N GLY A 81 -0.89 -6.24 1.73
CA GLY A 81 -0.61 -5.02 2.49
C GLY A 81 -1.18 -5.08 3.91
N LYS A 82 -2.44 -5.47 4.07
CA LYS A 82 -3.14 -5.57 5.37
C LYS A 82 -2.55 -6.63 6.30
N HIS A 83 -2.09 -7.75 5.73
CA HIS A 83 -1.56 -8.91 6.47
C HIS A 83 -0.03 -8.93 6.58
N CYS A 84 0.65 -7.81 6.30
CA CYS A 84 2.10 -7.73 6.50
C CYS A 84 2.44 -7.92 7.99
N ARG A 85 3.38 -8.85 8.25
CA ARG A 85 3.84 -9.24 9.60
C ARG A 85 4.97 -8.35 10.14
N LEU A 86 5.59 -7.52 9.29
CA LEU A 86 6.72 -6.68 9.67
C LEU A 86 6.22 -5.33 10.21
N ASP A 87 6.76 -4.91 11.35
CA ASP A 87 6.56 -3.59 11.96
C ASP A 87 7.91 -3.07 12.50
N PRO A 88 8.47 -1.97 11.94
CA PRO A 88 7.94 -1.17 10.85
C PRO A 88 7.97 -1.90 9.50
N LYS A 89 6.91 -1.77 8.70
CA LYS A 89 6.83 -2.33 7.34
C LYS A 89 7.83 -1.60 6.42
N PRO A 90 8.86 -2.29 5.88
CA PRO A 90 9.73 -1.71 4.85
C PRO A 90 8.99 -1.59 3.51
N ALA A 91 9.60 -0.91 2.53
CA ALA A 91 9.11 -0.96 1.16
C ALA A 91 9.10 -2.41 0.66
N CYS A 92 8.08 -2.81 -0.11
CA CYS A 92 7.95 -4.19 -0.58
C CYS A 92 9.15 -4.64 -1.46
N LYS A 93 9.84 -3.68 -2.11
CA LYS A 93 11.04 -3.93 -2.91
C LYS A 93 12.23 -4.39 -2.04
N ASP A 94 12.35 -3.85 -0.83
CA ASP A 94 13.44 -4.08 0.13
C ASP A 94 13.02 -5.05 1.26
N CYS A 95 11.90 -5.76 1.09
CA CYS A 95 11.36 -6.62 2.12
C CYS A 95 12.20 -7.90 2.26
N PRO A 96 12.69 -8.26 3.47
CA PRO A 96 13.54 -9.44 3.66
C PRO A 96 12.79 -10.76 3.44
N VAL A 97 11.47 -10.77 3.70
CA VAL A 97 10.60 -11.94 3.52
C VAL A 97 9.59 -11.62 2.43
N HIS A 98 9.89 -11.98 1.19
CA HIS A 98 9.01 -11.71 0.06
C HIS A 98 7.74 -12.58 0.12
N CYS A 99 6.63 -11.99 0.56
CA CYS A 99 5.33 -12.67 0.69
C CYS A 99 4.46 -12.68 -0.58
N TYR A 100 4.98 -12.12 -1.68
CA TYR A 100 4.31 -12.10 -2.98
C TYR A 100 4.64 -13.37 -3.76
N ALA A 101 3.61 -14.00 -4.37
CA ALA A 101 3.80 -15.05 -5.34
C ALA A 101 4.62 -14.51 -6.55
N PRO A 102 5.52 -15.32 -7.14
CA PRO A 102 6.47 -14.85 -8.14
C PRO A 102 5.78 -14.28 -9.39
N ASP A 103 4.70 -14.90 -9.83
CA ASP A 103 3.85 -14.47 -10.96
C ASP A 103 3.22 -13.09 -10.69
N LYS A 104 2.58 -12.91 -9.53
CA LYS A 104 1.96 -11.64 -9.13
C LYS A 104 3.01 -10.56 -8.91
N ARG A 105 4.21 -10.94 -8.44
CA ARG A 105 5.35 -10.04 -8.23
C ARG A 105 5.86 -9.47 -9.57
N GLN A 106 5.95 -10.30 -10.60
CA GLN A 106 6.34 -9.83 -11.93
C GLN A 106 5.28 -8.89 -12.52
N ARG A 107 4.00 -9.27 -12.41
CA ARG A 107 2.88 -8.44 -12.87
C ARG A 107 2.85 -7.08 -12.18
N ILE A 108 2.95 -7.04 -10.84
CA ILE A 108 2.92 -5.77 -10.12
C ILE A 108 4.13 -4.88 -10.47
N ARG A 109 5.31 -5.46 -10.73
CA ARG A 109 6.46 -4.69 -11.20
C ARG A 109 6.22 -4.06 -12.57
N GLN A 110 5.62 -4.78 -13.50
CA GLN A 110 5.25 -4.25 -14.82
C GLN A 110 4.26 -3.09 -14.67
N VAL A 111 3.21 -3.28 -13.85
CA VAL A 111 2.25 -2.22 -13.53
C VAL A 111 2.94 -1.00 -12.94
N MET A 112 3.79 -1.19 -11.92
CA MET A 112 4.48 -0.09 -11.24
C MET A 112 5.43 0.66 -12.18
N GLY A 113 6.18 -0.04 -13.01
CA GLY A 113 7.08 0.54 -14.00
C GLY A 113 6.33 1.35 -15.07
N PHE A 114 5.27 0.78 -15.64
CA PHE A 114 4.45 1.46 -16.65
C PHE A 114 3.72 2.67 -16.07
N ALA A 115 3.00 2.48 -14.96
CA ALA A 115 2.21 3.54 -14.36
C ALA A 115 3.11 4.68 -13.85
N GLY A 116 4.27 4.36 -13.30
CA GLY A 116 5.30 5.35 -12.97
C GLY A 116 5.67 6.21 -14.18
N GLN A 117 6.15 5.57 -15.26
CA GLN A 117 6.47 6.23 -16.54
C GLN A 117 5.31 7.07 -17.09
N HIS A 118 4.10 6.55 -16.99
CA HIS A 118 2.89 7.22 -17.44
C HIS A 118 2.62 8.53 -16.67
N PHE A 119 2.72 8.51 -15.34
CA PHE A 119 2.54 9.71 -14.52
C PHE A 119 3.67 10.72 -14.69
N ILE A 120 4.93 10.27 -14.93
CA ILE A 120 6.06 11.18 -15.23
C ILE A 120 5.73 12.02 -16.47
N ARG A 121 5.32 11.35 -17.55
CA ARG A 121 5.05 11.98 -18.85
C ARG A 121 3.92 13.00 -18.82
N ARG A 122 3.06 12.97 -17.80
CA ARG A 122 1.95 13.93 -17.61
C ARG A 122 2.28 15.09 -16.65
N GLY A 123 3.55 15.28 -16.28
CA GLY A 123 3.97 16.40 -15.44
C GLY A 123 3.69 16.22 -13.95
N ARG A 124 3.35 15.01 -13.50
CA ARG A 124 3.12 14.70 -12.07
C ARG A 124 4.39 14.16 -11.41
N LEU A 125 5.47 14.95 -11.49
CA LEU A 125 6.81 14.61 -11.01
C LEU A 125 6.88 14.40 -9.48
N ASP A 126 6.03 15.10 -8.71
CA ASP A 126 5.99 15.01 -7.24
C ASP A 126 5.71 13.60 -6.72
N TRP A 127 4.98 12.79 -7.50
CA TRP A 127 4.59 11.43 -7.10
C TRP A 127 5.73 10.41 -7.26
N LEU A 128 6.78 10.75 -8.02
CA LEU A 128 7.82 9.79 -8.42
C LEU A 128 9.07 9.91 -7.55
N TRP A 129 9.44 11.12 -7.16
CA TRP A 129 10.58 11.35 -6.27
C TRP A 129 10.41 10.63 -4.92
N HIS A 130 9.18 10.62 -4.39
CA HIS A 130 8.86 9.97 -3.12
C HIS A 130 8.66 8.44 -3.21
N TYR A 131 8.64 7.87 -4.43
CA TYR A 131 8.34 6.45 -4.66
C TYR A 131 9.54 5.66 -5.19
N PHE A 132 10.49 6.33 -5.86
CA PHE A 132 11.71 5.70 -6.36
C PHE A 132 12.85 5.72 -5.32
N PHE A 133 12.95 6.77 -4.51
CA PHE A 133 13.95 6.97 -3.46
C PHE A 133 13.33 6.81 -2.06
#